data_AF-A0A6C9QHP7-F1
#
_entry.id   AF-A0A6C9QHP7-F1
#
_cell.length_a   1.000
_cell.length_b   1.000
_cell.length_c   1.000
_cell.angle_alpha   90.00
_cell.angle_beta   90.00
_cell.angle_gamma   90.00
#
_symmetry.space_group_name_H-M   'P 1'
#
loop_
_entity.id
_entity.type
_entity.pdbx_description
1 polymer ?
#
loop_
_entity_poly.entity_id
_entity_poly.type
_entity_poly.pdbx_seq_one_letter_code
_entity_poly.pdbx_strand_id
1 'polypeptide(L)'
;RGRPYGLMAVPVIKMATRTELANRWFDLMDINAGTIATGEETIEEVGWKLFHFILDVASGKKKTFSDQWGLHNQLAVFNPAPVT
;
A
#
# COMPACT_ATOMS: atom_id res chain seq x y z
N ARG A 1 0.72 -7.94 -7.80
CA ARG A 1 2.11 -7.90 -8.35
C ARG A 1 2.95 -7.01 -7.42
N GLY A 2 4.26 -7.25 -7.25
CA GLY A 2 5.13 -6.45 -6.39
C GLY A 2 5.58 -5.16 -7.07
N ARG A 3 4.72 -4.15 -7.14
CA ARG A 3 5.02 -2.86 -7.80
C ARG A 3 5.70 -1.93 -6.79
N PRO A 4 6.89 -1.37 -7.08
CA PRO A 4 7.58 -0.41 -6.20
C PRO A 4 6.98 1.02 -6.31
N TYR A 5 5.67 1.13 -6.47
CA TYR A 5 4.98 2.42 -6.59
C TYR A 5 4.93 3.14 -5.24
N GLY A 6 5.18 4.45 -5.25
CA GLY A 6 4.96 5.36 -4.13
C GLY A 6 5.05 6.83 -4.57
N LEU A 7 4.68 7.73 -3.68
CA LEU A 7 4.65 9.18 -3.88
C LEU A 7 5.35 9.85 -2.70
N MET A 8 6.05 10.97 -2.95
CA MET A 8 6.54 11.82 -1.85
C MET A 8 5.41 12.65 -1.22
N ALA A 9 4.41 13.04 -2.01
CA ALA A 9 3.39 13.99 -1.58
C ALA A 9 2.50 13.45 -0.44
N VAL A 10 2.27 12.14 -0.41
CA VAL A 10 1.44 11.44 0.59
C VAL A 10 1.98 10.02 0.80
N PRO A 11 1.87 9.46 2.02
CA PRO A 11 2.23 8.08 2.27
C PRO A 11 1.34 7.12 1.46
N VAL A 12 1.90 6.03 0.94
CA VAL A 12 1.18 5.06 0.10
C VAL A 12 1.13 3.69 0.77
N ILE A 13 0.00 3.37 1.40
CA ILE A 13 -0.25 2.03 1.97
C ILE A 13 -0.48 1.04 0.83
N LYS A 14 0.38 0.02 0.71
CA LYS A 14 0.29 -1.01 -0.31
C LYS A 14 -0.33 -2.29 0.25
N MET A 15 -1.50 -2.65 -0.28
CA MET A 15 -2.24 -3.86 0.09
C MET A 15 -1.98 -5.01 -0.90
N ALA A 16 -1.60 -6.18 -0.37
CA ALA A 16 -1.49 -7.42 -1.14
C ALA A 16 -2.85 -8.14 -1.22
N THR A 17 -3.18 -8.68 -2.40
CA THR A 17 -4.43 -9.43 -2.63
C THR A 17 -4.35 -10.91 -2.30
N ARG A 18 -3.15 -11.46 -2.06
CA ARG A 18 -2.91 -12.88 -1.74
C ARG A 18 -1.73 -12.99 -0.78
N THR A 19 -1.80 -13.93 0.16
CA THR A 19 -0.76 -14.14 1.18
C THR A 19 0.60 -14.49 0.57
N GLU A 20 0.63 -15.28 -0.51
CA GLU A 20 1.86 -15.54 -1.27
C GLU A 20 2.53 -14.25 -1.79
N LEU A 21 1.75 -13.26 -2.23
CA LEU A 21 2.28 -12.00 -2.70
C LEU A 21 2.84 -11.15 -1.55
N ALA A 22 2.14 -11.13 -0.42
CA ALA A 22 2.61 -10.47 0.81
C ALA A 22 3.95 -11.07 1.26
N ASN A 23 4.05 -12.40 1.30
CA ASN A 23 5.27 -13.08 1.73
C ASN A 23 6.42 -12.92 0.74
N ARG A 24 6.15 -12.89 -0.57
CA ARG A 24 7.19 -12.70 -1.60
C ARG A 24 7.77 -11.29 -1.58
N TRP A 25 6.94 -10.28 -1.31
CA TRP A 25 7.32 -8.86 -1.29
C TRP A 25 7.06 -8.26 0.09
N PHE A 26 7.57 -8.92 1.12
CA PHE A 26 7.33 -8.61 2.52
C PHE A 26 7.82 -7.22 2.94
N ASP A 27 8.74 -6.66 2.16
CA ASP A 27 9.34 -5.33 2.29
C ASP A 27 8.67 -4.25 1.42
N LEU A 28 7.62 -4.61 0.67
CA LEU A 28 6.82 -3.68 -0.12
C LEU A 28 5.33 -3.69 0.24
N MET A 29 4.83 -4.74 0.90
CA MET A 29 3.40 -4.91 1.21
C MET A 29 3.14 -4.55 2.67
N ASP A 30 2.55 -3.38 2.91
CA ASP A 30 2.23 -2.89 4.26
C ASP A 30 1.12 -3.71 4.93
N ILE A 31 0.19 -4.25 4.14
CA ILE A 31 -0.95 -5.05 4.64
C ILE A 31 -1.28 -6.22 3.70
N ASN A 32 -1.66 -7.36 4.28
CA ASN A 32 -2.10 -8.55 3.55
C ASN A 32 -3.63 -8.72 3.67
N ALA A 33 -4.35 -8.66 2.55
CA ALA A 33 -5.78 -9.00 2.48
C ALA A 33 -6.02 -10.42 1.94
N GLY A 34 -4.95 -11.18 1.65
CA GLY A 34 -5.03 -12.53 1.13
C GLY A 34 -5.57 -13.57 2.11
N THR A 35 -5.57 -13.26 3.41
CA THR A 35 -6.17 -14.05 4.49
C THR A 35 -7.68 -14.23 4.32
N ILE A 36 -8.35 -13.30 3.64
CA ILE A 36 -9.77 -13.42 3.26
C ILE A 36 -10.00 -14.63 2.36
N ALA A 37 -9.10 -14.85 1.39
CA ALA A 37 -9.25 -15.94 0.43
C ALA A 37 -9.04 -17.34 1.06
N THR A 38 -8.32 -17.42 2.18
CA THR A 38 -8.12 -18.66 2.93
C THR A 38 -9.13 -18.86 4.05
N GLY A 39 -10.03 -17.89 4.28
CA GLY A 39 -11.01 -17.91 5.37
C GLY A 39 -10.41 -17.68 6.77
N GLU A 40 -9.18 -17.15 6.84
CA GLU A 40 -8.49 -16.89 8.12
C GLU A 40 -8.95 -15.56 8.76
N GLU A 41 -9.23 -14.55 7.95
CA GLU A 41 -9.83 -13.27 8.38
C GLU A 41 -11.06 -12.97 7.50
N THR A 42 -12.08 -12.29 8.02
CA THR A 42 -13.20 -11.77 7.21
C THR A 42 -12.88 -10.44 6.55
N ILE A 43 -13.77 -9.97 5.67
CA ILE A 43 -13.66 -8.64 5.05
C ILE A 43 -13.67 -7.55 6.12
N GLU A 44 -14.54 -7.68 7.13
CA GLU A 44 -14.70 -6.71 8.22
C GLU A 44 -13.44 -6.65 9.09
N GLU A 45 -12.84 -7.80 9.40
CA GLU A 45 -11.60 -7.88 10.19
C GLU A 45 -10.43 -7.20 9.48
N VAL A 46 -10.23 -7.52 8.19
CA VAL A 46 -9.20 -6.84 7.38
C VAL A 46 -9.52 -5.37 7.18
N GLY A 47 -10.81 -5.01 7.09
CA GLY A 47 -11.28 -3.63 7.01
C GLY A 47 -10.90 -2.80 8.24
N TRP A 48 -11.16 -3.32 9.44
CA TRP A 48 -10.77 -2.66 10.70
C TRP A 48 -9.25 -2.60 10.87
N LYS A 49 -8.53 -3.65 10.48
CA LYS A 49 -7.06 -3.67 10.44
C LYS A 49 -6.51 -2.58 9.53
N LEU A 50 -7.08 -2.42 8.34
CA LEU A 50 -6.72 -1.34 7.41
C LEU A 50 -7.04 0.04 8.01
N PHE A 51 -8.21 0.22 8.61
CA PHE A 51 -8.62 1.49 9.22
C PHE A 51 -7.63 1.93 10.30
N HIS A 52 -7.28 1.04 11.23
CA HIS A 52 -6.28 1.36 12.26
C HIS A 52 -4.89 1.62 11.67
N PHE A 53 -4.50 0.91 10.61
CA PHE A 53 -3.23 1.17 9.91
C PHE A 53 -3.22 2.55 9.25
N ILE A 54 -4.33 2.99 8.65
CA ILE A 54 -4.48 4.35 8.10
C ILE A 54 -4.25 5.40 9.19
N LEU A 55 -4.84 5.23 10.37
CA LEU A 55 -4.65 6.15 11.50
C LEU A 55 -3.19 6.17 11.99
N ASP A 56 -2.56 4.99 12.11
CA ASP A 56 -1.15 4.87 12.49
C ASP A 56 -0.22 5.56 11.47
N VAL A 57 -0.51 5.46 10.17
CA VAL A 57 0.28 6.11 9.11
C VAL A 57 0.04 7.61 9.09
N ALA A 58 -1.22 8.06 9.16
CA ALA A 58 -1.57 9.47 9.18
C ALA A 58 -0.98 10.22 10.39
N SER A 59 -0.83 9.53 11.53
CA SER A 59 -0.20 10.07 12.75
C SER A 59 1.33 9.99 12.74
N GLY A 60 1.94 9.38 11.71
CA GLY A 60 3.39 9.17 11.63
C GLY A 60 3.93 8.08 12.56
N LYS A 61 3.05 7.37 13.29
CA LYS A 61 3.42 6.27 14.18
C LYS A 61 3.92 5.06 13.39
N LYS A 62 3.39 4.83 12.19
CA LYS A 62 3.92 3.87 11.22
C LYS A 62 4.36 4.58 9.95
N LYS A 63 5.46 4.11 9.37
CA LYS A 63 5.96 4.57 8.08
C LYS A 63 5.70 3.51 7.04
N THR A 64 5.07 3.86 5.92
CA THR A 64 4.84 2.90 4.83
C THR A 64 6.16 2.49 4.19
N PHE A 65 6.20 1.31 3.55
CA PHE A 65 7.42 0.86 2.89
C PHE A 65 7.88 1.81 1.76
N SER A 66 6.96 2.49 1.07
CA SER A 66 7.36 3.49 0.07
C SER A 66 8.21 4.59 0.69
N ASP A 67 7.84 5.08 1.87
CA ASP A 67 8.51 6.21 2.49
C ASP A 67 9.75 5.76 3.28
N GLN A 68 9.79 4.49 3.73
CA GLN A 68 10.99 3.89 4.32
C GLN A 68 12.12 3.79 3.29
N TRP A 69 11.82 3.28 2.09
CA TRP A 69 12.80 3.06 1.03
C TRP A 69 12.98 4.25 0.07
N GLY A 70 12.16 5.29 0.20
CA GLY A 70 12.21 6.47 -0.67
C GLY A 70 11.70 6.20 -2.10
N LEU A 71 10.72 5.30 -2.25
CA LEU A 71 10.11 4.93 -3.53
C LEU A 71 9.17 6.02 -4.03
N HIS A 72 9.73 7.17 -4.43
CA HIS A 72 8.97 8.35 -4.81
C HIS A 72 9.12 8.64 -6.31
N ASN A 73 8.06 8.37 -7.08
CA ASN A 73 8.01 8.84 -8.46
C ASN A 73 7.65 10.33 -8.50
N GLN A 74 8.15 11.01 -9.54
CA GLN A 74 7.76 12.39 -9.85
C GLN A 74 6.25 12.50 -10.06
N LEU A 75 5.70 13.68 -9.76
CA LEU A 75 4.29 13.97 -10.05
C LEU A 75 4.06 13.94 -11.56
N ALA A 76 3.10 13.13 -12.00
CA ALA A 76 2.69 13.01 -13.39
C ALA A 76 1.35 13.71 -13.58
N VAL A 77 1.39 14.99 -13.93
CA VAL A 77 0.18 15.77 -14.20
C VAL A 77 -0.52 15.20 -15.43
N PHE A 78 -1.81 14.97 -15.31
CA PHE A 78 -2.63 14.54 -16.45
C PHE A 78 -2.75 15.69 -17.46
N ASN A 79 -2.19 15.49 -18.66
CA ASN A 79 -2.38 16.39 -19.79
C ASN A 79 -3.18 15.67 -20.89
N PRO A 80 -4.45 16.03 -21.11
CA PRO A 80 -5.28 15.42 -22.16
C PRO A 80 -5.02 15.99 -23.56
N ALA A 81 -4.32 17.12 -23.68
CA ALA A 81 -4.08 17.79 -24.95
C ALA A 81 -2.81 17.26 -25.64
N PRO A 82 -2.73 17.30 -26.99
CA PRO A 82 -1.49 17.01 -27.70
C PRO A 82 -0.39 18.01 -27.28
N VAL A 83 0.85 17.53 -27.24
CA VAL A 83 2.02 18.39 -27.11
C VAL A 83 2.35 18.90 -28.51
N THR A 84 2.15 20.20 -28.73
CA THR A 84 2.48 20.89 -29.98
C THR A 84 3.84 21.55 -29.90
#